data_AF-A0A920JF73-F1
#
_entry.id   AF-A0A920JF73-F1
#
_cell.length_a   1.000
_cell.length_b   1.000
_cell.length_c   1.000
_cell.angle_alpha   90.00
_cell.angle_beta   90.00
_cell.angle_gamma   90.00
#
_symmetry.space_group_name_H-M   'P 1'
#
loop_
_entity.id
_entity.type
_entity.pdbx_description
1 polymer ?
#
loop_
_entity_poly.entity_id
_entity_poly.type
_entity_poly.pdbx_seq_one_letter_code
_entity_poly.pdbx_strand_id
1 'polypeptide(L)' 'MEEEILKFVVSLDGSISAEHGIGRAKAPYLHLQRNEEEIRLFREMKKGFDPKGILNPDVIFPTSR' A
#
# COMPACT_ATOMS: atom_id res chain seq x y z
N MET A 1 -4.97 16.73 -6.36
CA MET A 1 -5.21 16.30 -7.76
C MET A 1 -5.05 14.79 -7.91
N GLU A 2 -3.91 14.21 -7.52
CA GLU A 2 -3.67 12.76 -7.62
C GLU A 2 -4.69 11.91 -6.83
N GLU A 3 -4.95 12.25 -5.55
CA GLU A 3 -5.89 11.51 -4.71
C GLU A 3 -7.31 11.44 -5.32
N GLU A 4 -7.82 12.55 -5.86
CA GLU A 4 -9.14 12.61 -6.50
C GLU A 4 -9.23 11.70 -7.74
N ILE A 5 -8.17 11.66 -8.54
CA ILE A 5 -8.09 10.75 -9.70
C ILE A 5 -8.09 9.30 -9.23
N LEU A 6 -7.32 8.97 -8.19
CA LEU A 6 -7.26 7.60 -7.67
C LEU A 6 -8.60 7.16 -7.06
N LYS A 7 -9.28 8.03 -6.32
CA LYS A 7 -10.64 7.78 -5.83
C LYS A 7 -11.62 7.54 -6.97
N PHE A 8 -11.56 8.35 -8.02
CA PHE A 8 -12.41 8.17 -9.20
C PHE A 8 -12.15 6.83 -9.90
N VAL A 9 -10.88 6.46 -10.12
CA VAL A 9 -10.52 5.16 -10.71
C VAL A 9 -11.06 4.00 -9.88
N VAL A 10 -10.92 4.05 -8.54
CA VAL A 10 -11.46 3.03 -7.64
C VAL A 10 -12.99 2.98 -7.68
N SER A 11 -13.67 4.12 -7.79
CA SER A 11 -15.14 4.16 -7.90
C SER A 11 -15.68 3.49 -9.17
N LEU A 12 -14.82 3.25 -10.16
CA LEU A 12 -15.11 2.51 -11.38
C LEU A 12 -14.59 1.06 -11.32
N ASP A 13 -14.32 0.53 -10.13
CA ASP A 13 -13.69 -0.78 -9.89
C ASP A 13 -12.31 -0.94 -10.56
N GLY A 14 -11.63 0.18 -10.83
CA GLY A 14 -10.29 0.23 -11.40
C GLY A 14 -9.18 0.03 -10.37
N SER A 15 -7.94 -0.11 -10.84
CA SER A 15 -6.76 -0.27 -9.99
C SER A 15 -5.95 1.04 -9.88
N ILE A 16 -5.55 1.42 -8.67
CA ILE A 16 -4.63 2.56 -8.44
C ILE A 16 -3.24 2.32 -9.03
N SER A 17 -2.92 1.07 -9.35
CA SER A 17 -1.72 0.68 -10.07
C SER A 17 -1.96 -0.60 -10.88
N ALA A 18 -1.88 -0.50 -12.21
CA ALA A 18 -1.92 -1.67 -13.09
C ALA A 18 -0.60 -2.46 -13.09
N GLU A 19 0.54 -1.80 -13.35
CA GLU A 19 1.84 -2.45 -13.57
C GLU A 19 3.00 -1.89 -12.74
N HIS A 20 3.05 -0.57 -12.53
CA HIS A 20 4.19 0.12 -11.91
C HIS A 20 4.38 -0.15 -10.41
N GLY A 21 3.38 -0.76 -9.77
CA GLY A 21 3.35 -1.02 -8.34
C GLY A 21 2.97 0.20 -7.49
N ILE A 22 3.03 -0.01 -6.17
CA ILE A 22 2.62 0.99 -5.18
C ILE A 22 3.77 1.92 -4.82
N GLY A 23 4.91 1.34 -4.39
CA GLY A 23 6.09 2.11 -3.96
C GLY A 23 5.76 3.17 -2.89
N ARG A 24 6.66 4.14 -2.71
CA ARG A 24 6.42 5.27 -1.79
C ARG A 24 5.30 6.20 -2.28
N ALA A 25 5.19 6.36 -3.60
CA ALA A 25 4.28 7.31 -4.22
C ALA A 25 2.81 6.97 -3.93
N LYS A 26 2.45 5.69 -3.99
CA LYS A 26 1.05 5.26 -3.83
C LYS A 26 0.73 4.57 -2.52
N ALA A 27 1.72 4.32 -1.65
CA ALA A 27 1.50 3.72 -0.33
C ALA A 27 0.45 4.48 0.52
N PRO A 28 0.41 5.83 0.54
CA PRO A 28 -0.62 6.56 1.27
C PRO A 28 -2.05 6.25 0.81
N TYR A 29 -2.22 5.86 -0.46
CA TYR A 29 -3.52 5.59 -1.09
C TYR A 29 -3.91 4.11 -1.07
N LEU A 30 -3.13 3.23 -0.44
CA LEU A 30 -3.41 1.79 -0.41
C LEU A 30 -4.81 1.47 0.16
N HIS A 31 -5.26 2.28 1.13
CA HIS A 31 -6.58 2.18 1.76
C HIS A 31 -7.75 2.45 0.80
N LEU A 32 -7.50 3.07 -0.36
CA LEU A 32 -8.54 3.26 -1.37
C LEU A 32 -8.94 1.94 -2.03
N GLN A 33 -8.01 1.00 -2.19
CA GLN A 33 -8.24 -0.26 -2.90
C GLN A 33 -8.20 -1.50 -1.99
N ARG A 34 -7.64 -1.39 -0.80
CA ARG A 34 -7.50 -2.49 0.16
C ARG A 34 -8.20 -2.15 1.45
N ASN A 35 -8.93 -3.11 1.98
CA ASN A 35 -9.56 -2.97 3.28
C ASN A 35 -8.52 -3.16 4.42
N GLU A 36 -8.94 -2.84 5.65
CA GLU A 36 -8.05 -2.89 6.81
C GLU A 36 -7.52 -4.29 7.12
N GLU A 37 -8.32 -5.33 6.87
CA GLU A 37 -7.95 -6.73 7.09
C GLU A 37 -6.84 -7.17 6.13
N GLU A 38 -6.95 -6.82 4.84
CA GLU A 38 -5.93 -7.07 3.82
C GLU A 38 -4.63 -6.34 4.18
N ILE A 39 -4.73 -5.06 4.56
CA ILE A 39 -3.56 -4.26 4.96
C ILE A 39 -2.89 -4.86 6.20
N ARG A 40 -3.66 -5.31 7.19
CA ARG A 40 -3.12 -6.00 8.38
C ARG A 40 -2.40 -7.29 7.98
N LEU A 41 -3.01 -8.10 7.12
CA LEU A 41 -2.40 -9.32 6.62
C LEU A 41 -1.05 -9.05 5.94
N PHE A 42 -0.97 -8.03 5.09
CA PHE A 42 0.29 -7.67 4.41
C PHE A 42 1.38 -7.24 5.40
N ARG A 43 1.02 -6.52 6.48
CA ARG A 43 1.97 -6.17 7.54
C ARG A 43 2.47 -7.39 8.30
N GLU A 44 1.60 -8.34 8.64
CA GLU A 44 1.99 -9.58 9.32
C GLU A 44 2.88 -10.45 8.43
N MET A 45 2.57 -10.56 7.13
CA MET A 45 3.45 -11.22 6.17
C MET A 45 4.82 -10.55 6.11
N LYS A 46 4.87 -9.22 5.99
CA LYS A 46 6.13 -8.45 5.98
C LYS A 46 6.95 -8.71 7.24
N LYS A 47 6.32 -8.71 8.42
CA LYS A 47 6.97 -8.99 9.70
C LYS A 47 7.48 -10.43 9.79
N GLY A 48 6.73 -11.39 9.24
CA GLY A 48 7.13 -12.80 9.20
C GLY A 48 8.39 -13.03 8.36
N PHE A 49 8.52 -12.37 7.21
CA PHE A 49 9.68 -12.51 6.32
C PHE A 49 10.84 -11.55 6.64
N ASP A 50 10.55 -10.38 7.20
CA ASP A 50 11.53 -9.35 7.53
C ASP A 50 11.29 -8.76 8.92
N PRO A 51 11.53 -9.54 9.98
CA PRO A 51 11.29 -9.10 11.36
C PRO A 51 12.19 -7.95 11.81
N LYS A 52 13.29 -7.69 11.10
CA LYS A 52 14.22 -6.59 11.36
C LYS A 52 13.94 -5.34 10.51
N GLY A 53 13.00 -5.41 9.57
CA GLY A 53 12.64 -4.29 8.70
C GLY A 53 13.76 -3.82 7.76
N ILE A 54 14.72 -4.69 7.39
CA ILE A 54 15.88 -4.31 6.57
C ILE A 54 15.56 -4.25 5.08
N LEU A 55 14.53 -4.96 4.63
CA LEU A 55 14.18 -5.06 3.21
C LEU A 55 13.27 -3.90 2.82
N ASN A 56 13.86 -2.87 2.23
CA ASN A 56 13.15 -1.71 1.67
C ASN A 56 12.28 -0.97 2.71
N PRO A 57 12.89 -0.39 3.75
CA PRO A 57 12.18 0.25 4.86
C PRO A 57 11.31 1.42 4.38
N ASP A 58 10.19 1.60 5.08
CA ASP A 58 9.25 2.72 4.95
C ASP A 58 8.63 2.92 3.55
N VAL A 59 8.72 1.93 2.65
CA VAL A 59 8.15 2.06 1.29
C VAL A 59 6.66 1.85 1.25
N ILE A 60 6.18 0.72 1.78
CA ILE A 60 4.75 0.39 1.79
C ILE A 60 4.19 0.57 3.20
N PHE A 61 4.92 0.09 4.21
CA PHE A 61 4.55 0.20 5.61
C PHE A 61 5.64 0.96 6.35
N PRO A 62 5.29 1.93 7.19
CA PRO A 62 6.22 2.52 8.13
C PRO A 62 6.80 1.43 9.04
N THR A 63 8.10 1.48 9.29
CA THR A 63 8.84 0.49 10.10
C THR A 63 8.69 0.75 11.61
N SER A 64 7.76 1.64 11.99
CA SER A 64 7.61 2.29 13.30
C SER A 64 8.76 3.25 13.63
N ARG A 65 8.40 4.44 14.12
CA ARG A 65 9.15 5.10 15.18
C ARG A 65 8.54 4.67 16.50
#